data_AF-A0A433UXT0-F1
#
_entry.id   AF-A0A433UXT0-F1
#
_cell.length_a   1.000
_cell.length_b   1.000
_cell.length_c   1.000
_cell.angle_alpha   90.00
_cell.angle_beta   90.00
_cell.angle_gamma   90.00
#
_symmetry.space_group_name_H-M   'P 1'
#
loop_
_entity.id
_entity.type
_entity.pdbx_description
1 polymer ?
#
loop_
_entity_poly.entity_id
_entity_poly.type
_entity_poly.pdbx_seq_one_letter_code
_entity_poly.pdbx_strand_id
1 'polypeptide(L)'
;MADVNGTWLGTYWQLGTPTRFEIALIQSGNTLSGNVLDDCYLGEARLQGKVVGRSISFIKRYITTSSAAITYTGTISEDENYMHGEWNIGRWNFGAWEARRDSDNLVIDLQKSKALETLKS
;
A
#
# COMPACT_ATOMS: atom_id res chain seq x y z
N MET A 1 -10.64 -14.12 9.24
CA MET A 1 -10.47 -13.31 8.02
C MET A 1 -9.44 -12.27 8.36
N ALA A 2 -8.47 -12.01 7.48
CA ALA A 2 -7.39 -11.08 7.80
C ALA A 2 -7.93 -9.66 7.97
N ASP A 3 -7.35 -8.92 8.93
CA ASP A 3 -7.64 -7.50 9.17
C ASP A 3 -6.57 -6.63 8.49
N VAL A 4 -6.97 -5.87 7.46
CA VAL A 4 -6.05 -4.96 6.75
C VAL A 4 -6.25 -3.49 7.11
N ASN A 5 -7.07 -3.17 8.11
CA ASN A 5 -7.30 -1.77 8.52
C ASN A 5 -5.99 -1.07 8.91
N GLY A 6 -5.90 0.22 8.58
CA GLY A 6 -4.77 1.08 8.95
C GLY A 6 -3.87 1.46 7.80
N THR A 7 -2.70 1.97 8.13
CA THR A 7 -1.73 2.49 7.16
C THR A 7 -0.72 1.42 6.77
N TRP A 8 -0.38 1.39 5.49
CA TRP A 8 0.68 0.55 4.95
C TRP A 8 1.61 1.35 4.06
N LEU A 9 2.88 0.96 4.08
CA LEU A 9 3.91 1.47 3.19
C LEU A 9 4.27 0.39 2.19
N GLY A 10 4.21 0.70 0.91
CA GLY A 10 4.41 -0.27 -0.14
C GLY A 10 5.30 0.20 -1.26
N THR A 11 5.58 -0.73 -2.16
CA THR A 11 6.31 -0.49 -3.40
C THR A 11 5.67 -1.33 -4.49
N TYR A 12 5.51 -0.74 -5.68
CA TYR A 12 5.21 -1.49 -6.88
C TYR A 12 6.32 -1.32 -7.90
N TRP A 13 6.51 -2.32 -8.75
CA TRP A 13 7.54 -2.31 -9.77
C TRP A 13 6.90 -2.25 -11.15
N GLN A 14 7.35 -1.29 -11.96
CA GLN A 14 7.03 -1.21 -13.38
C GLN A 14 8.31 -1.39 -14.18
N LEU A 15 8.42 -2.50 -14.91
CA LEU A 15 9.61 -2.82 -15.70
C LEU A 15 10.90 -2.77 -14.85
N GLY A 16 10.82 -3.21 -13.59
CA GLY A 16 11.94 -3.19 -12.64
C GLY A 16 12.16 -1.86 -11.91
N THR A 17 11.49 -0.78 -12.32
CA THR A 17 11.56 0.52 -11.63
C THR A 17 10.62 0.53 -10.43
N PRO A 18 11.11 0.70 -9.19
CA PRO A 18 10.27 0.78 -8.00
C PRO A 18 9.63 2.16 -7.85
N THR A 19 8.35 2.17 -7.45
CA THR A 19 7.65 3.37 -6.98
C THR A 19 7.07 3.09 -5.60
N ARG A 20 7.40 3.94 -4.62
CA ARG A 20 6.87 3.85 -3.26
C ARG A 20 5.47 4.44 -3.18
N PHE A 21 4.68 3.93 -2.24
CA PHE A 21 3.38 4.49 -1.93
C PHE A 21 3.02 4.30 -0.46
N GLU A 22 2.14 5.17 0.02
CA GLU A 22 1.42 5.01 1.29
C GLU A 22 -0.04 4.71 0.98
N ILE A 23 -0.66 3.81 1.75
CA ILE A 23 -2.06 3.43 1.60
C ILE A 23 -2.75 3.39 2.97
N ALA A 24 -3.89 4.08 3.08
CA ALA A 24 -4.76 4.04 4.25
C ALA A 24 -5.99 3.19 3.91
N LEU A 25 -6.14 2.05 4.59
CA LEU A 25 -7.19 1.06 4.33
C LEU A 25 -8.28 1.10 5.41
N ILE A 26 -9.52 1.02 4.93
CA ILE A 26 -10.73 0.84 5.75
C ILE A 26 -11.44 -0.42 5.25
N GLN A 27 -11.59 -1.40 6.13
CA GLN A 27 -12.27 -2.67 5.85
C GLN A 27 -13.59 -2.73 6.62
N SER A 28 -14.67 -3.05 5.92
CA SER A 28 -16.00 -3.30 6.50
C SER A 28 -16.50 -4.66 6.01
N GLY A 29 -16.41 -5.67 6.88
CA GLY A 29 -16.62 -7.06 6.49
C GLY A 29 -15.63 -7.50 5.41
N ASN A 30 -16.14 -7.88 4.25
CA ASN A 30 -15.32 -8.28 3.10
C ASN A 30 -14.98 -7.09 2.19
N THR A 31 -15.60 -5.92 2.37
CA THR A 31 -15.40 -4.77 1.50
C THR A 31 -14.22 -3.95 1.97
N LEU A 32 -13.43 -3.45 1.02
CA LEU A 32 -12.25 -2.63 1.25
C LEU A 32 -12.38 -1.30 0.52
N SER A 33 -12.05 -0.21 1.19
CA SER A 33 -11.85 1.11 0.60
C SER A 33 -10.58 1.75 1.15
N GLY A 34 -10.07 2.77 0.46
CA GLY A 34 -8.89 3.46 0.93
C GLY A 34 -8.40 4.58 0.01
N ASN A 35 -7.38 5.27 0.49
CA ASN A 35 -6.64 6.28 -0.25
C ASN A 35 -5.19 5.83 -0.41
N VAL A 36 -4.57 6.22 -1.53
CA VAL A 36 -3.17 5.94 -1.84
C VAL A 36 -2.48 7.25 -2.19
N LEU A 37 -1.25 7.42 -1.73
CA LEU A 37 -0.35 8.48 -2.18
C LEU A 37 0.90 7.82 -2.79
N ASP A 38 1.07 7.98 -4.10
CA ASP A 38 2.29 7.53 -4.78
C ASP A 38 3.38 8.60 -4.71
N ASP A 39 4.60 8.17 -4.44
CA ASP A 39 5.81 9.01 -4.47
C ASP A 39 6.29 9.21 -5.92
N CYS A 40 5.40 9.75 -6.76
CA CYS A 40 5.67 10.10 -8.15
C CYS A 40 4.65 11.13 -8.66
N TYR A 41 4.78 11.51 -9.94
CA TYR A 41 3.88 12.50 -10.57
C TYR A 41 2.40 12.09 -10.61
N LEU A 42 2.08 10.81 -10.40
CA LEU A 42 0.70 10.31 -10.42
C LEU A 42 -0.08 10.71 -9.15
N GLY A 43 0.62 10.82 -8.01
CA GLY A 43 0.09 11.36 -6.76
C GLY A 43 -1.09 10.58 -6.17
N GLU A 44 -2.13 11.31 -5.78
CA GLU A 44 -3.27 10.79 -5.01
C GLU A 44 -4.20 9.89 -5.83
N ALA A 45 -4.59 8.78 -5.22
CA ALA A 45 -5.55 7.83 -5.75
C ALA A 45 -6.52 7.32 -4.68
N ARG A 46 -7.62 6.76 -5.15
CA ARG A 46 -8.58 6.00 -4.33
C ARG A 46 -8.58 4.55 -4.74
N LEU A 47 -8.92 3.68 -3.80
CA LEU A 47 -9.16 2.27 -4.07
C LEU A 47 -10.49 1.77 -3.53
N GLN A 48 -11.01 0.75 -4.21
CA GLN A 48 -12.15 -0.05 -3.76
C GLN A 48 -11.90 -1.52 -4.10
N GLY A 49 -12.27 -2.42 -3.20
CA GLY A 49 -11.97 -3.82 -3.35
C GLY A 49 -12.59 -4.71 -2.29
N LYS A 50 -11.97 -5.86 -2.09
CA LYS A 50 -12.41 -6.87 -1.14
C LYS A 50 -11.26 -7.68 -0.55
N VAL A 51 -11.51 -8.21 0.64
CA VAL A 51 -10.68 -9.22 1.31
C VAL A 51 -11.52 -10.47 1.51
N VAL A 52 -10.97 -11.64 1.14
CA VAL A 52 -11.60 -12.95 1.34
C VAL A 52 -10.55 -13.89 1.90
N GLY A 53 -10.70 -14.30 3.17
CA GLY A 53 -9.68 -15.08 3.87
C GLY A 53 -8.39 -14.29 4.03
N ARG A 54 -7.36 -14.64 3.25
CA ARG A 54 -6.07 -13.93 3.13
C ARG A 54 -5.80 -13.39 1.72
N SER A 55 -6.77 -13.47 0.82
CA SER A 55 -6.67 -12.92 -0.52
C SER A 55 -7.23 -11.50 -0.53
N ILE A 56 -6.47 -10.58 -1.12
CA ILE A 56 -6.85 -9.18 -1.31
C ILE A 56 -6.95 -8.87 -2.80
N SER A 57 -7.98 -8.11 -3.18
CA SER A 57 -8.13 -7.60 -4.54
C SER A 57 -8.79 -6.24 -4.53
N PHE A 58 -8.24 -5.27 -5.27
CA PHE A 58 -8.81 -3.93 -5.34
C PHE A 58 -8.50 -3.25 -6.68
N ILE A 59 -9.25 -2.20 -6.97
CA ILE A 59 -9.05 -1.32 -8.12
C ILE A 59 -8.59 0.03 -7.60
N LYS A 60 -7.44 0.50 -8.07
CA LYS A 60 -6.91 1.84 -7.83
C LYS A 60 -7.25 2.77 -8.99
N ARG A 61 -7.64 4.02 -8.68
CA ARG A 61 -7.88 5.10 -9.66
C ARG A 61 -7.30 6.41 -9.14
N TYR A 62 -6.50 7.07 -9.96
CA TYR A 62 -5.98 8.40 -9.64
C TYR A 62 -7.09 9.45 -9.68
N ILE A 63 -6.96 10.46 -8.82
CA ILE A 63 -7.98 11.51 -8.70
C ILE A 63 -7.84 12.52 -9.84
N THR A 64 -6.61 12.92 -10.19
CA THR A 64 -6.35 14.03 -11.12
C THR A 64 -5.55 13.63 -12.35
N THR A 65 -4.69 12.61 -12.26
CA THR A 65 -3.63 12.37 -13.25
C THR A 65 -3.99 11.32 -14.30
N SER A 66 -4.95 10.43 -14.03
CA SER A 66 -5.37 9.39 -14.97
C SER A 66 -6.75 8.82 -14.61
N SER A 67 -7.57 8.55 -15.62
CA SER A 67 -8.87 7.88 -15.46
C SER A 67 -8.77 6.35 -15.48
N ALA A 68 -7.58 5.81 -15.76
CA ALA A 68 -7.39 4.38 -15.93
C ALA A 68 -7.59 3.61 -14.62
N ALA A 69 -8.25 2.46 -14.71
CA ALA A 69 -8.41 1.55 -13.58
C ALA A 69 -7.21 0.60 -13.53
N ILE A 70 -6.57 0.53 -12.36
CA ILE A 70 -5.44 -0.38 -12.13
C ILE A 70 -5.92 -1.47 -11.19
N THR A 71 -5.82 -2.73 -11.61
CA THR A 71 -6.23 -3.88 -10.81
C THR A 71 -5.04 -4.39 -10.01
N TYR A 72 -5.24 -4.57 -8.71
CA TYR A 72 -4.29 -5.20 -7.80
C TYR A 72 -4.89 -6.48 -7.24
N THR A 73 -4.08 -7.53 -7.19
CA THR A 73 -4.38 -8.79 -6.52
C THR A 73 -3.20 -9.17 -5.64
N GLY A 74 -3.46 -9.91 -4.55
CA GLY A 74 -2.39 -10.35 -3.67
C GLY A 74 -2.83 -11.23 -2.52
N THR A 75 -1.86 -11.52 -1.66
CA THR A 75 -1.99 -12.35 -0.46
C THR A 75 -1.46 -11.60 0.76
N ILE A 76 -2.13 -11.81 1.89
CA ILE A 76 -1.79 -11.25 3.20
C ILE A 76 -1.06 -12.33 3.99
N SER A 77 0.04 -11.97 4.66
CA SER A 77 0.79 -12.86 5.54
C SER A 77 -0.02 -13.33 6.74
N GLU A 78 0.43 -14.41 7.39
CA GLU A 78 -0.27 -14.96 8.56
C GLU A 78 -0.30 -14.02 9.77
N ASP A 79 0.75 -13.22 9.93
CA ASP A 79 0.89 -12.21 10.98
C ASP A 79 0.23 -10.87 10.62
N GLU A 80 -0.39 -10.77 9.44
CA GLU A 80 -1.12 -9.60 8.97
C GLU A 80 -0.27 -8.30 8.93
N ASN A 81 1.05 -8.43 8.81
CA ASN A 81 1.99 -7.30 8.73
C ASN A 81 2.60 -7.12 7.34
N TYR A 82 2.33 -8.03 6.40
CA TYR A 82 2.85 -7.98 5.05
C TYR A 82 1.78 -8.39 4.02
N MET A 83 1.81 -7.72 2.88
CA MET A 83 1.03 -8.05 1.70
C MET A 83 1.92 -8.04 0.48
N HIS A 84 1.63 -8.92 -0.48
CA HIS A 84 2.31 -8.90 -1.78
C HIS A 84 1.40 -9.45 -2.88
N GLY A 85 1.73 -9.13 -4.12
CA GLY A 85 1.04 -9.69 -5.29
C GLY A 85 1.39 -8.96 -6.57
N GLU A 86 0.41 -8.88 -7.47
CA GLU A 86 0.58 -8.32 -8.81
C GLU A 86 -0.43 -7.19 -9.07
N TRP A 87 -0.01 -6.20 -9.85
CA TRP A 87 -0.85 -5.16 -10.39
C TRP A 87 -0.87 -5.23 -11.91
N ASN A 88 -1.94 -4.75 -12.53
CA ASN A 88 -2.03 -4.61 -13.97
C ASN A 88 -2.94 -3.44 -14.39
N ILE A 89 -2.63 -2.86 -15.56
CA ILE A 89 -3.41 -1.85 -16.26
C ILE A 89 -3.42 -2.18 -17.75
N GLY A 90 -4.55 -2.72 -18.23
CA GLY A 90 -4.67 -3.21 -19.59
C GLY A 90 -3.85 -4.48 -19.83
N ARG A 91 -3.35 -4.66 -21.06
CA ARG A 91 -2.79 -5.95 -21.50
C ARG A 91 -1.27 -6.11 -21.28
N TRP A 92 -0.55 -4.99 -21.21
CA TRP A 92 0.93 -4.98 -21.30
C TRP A 92 1.64 -4.34 -20.11
N ASN A 93 0.91 -3.63 -19.25
CA ASN A 93 1.48 -2.98 -18.09
C ASN A 93 1.04 -3.75 -16.84
N PHE A 94 2.01 -4.40 -16.21
CA PHE A 94 1.82 -5.19 -15.01
C PHE A 94 3.13 -5.24 -14.23
N GLY A 95 3.05 -5.69 -12.98
CA GLY A 95 4.23 -6.00 -12.19
C GLY A 95 3.90 -6.35 -10.75
N ALA A 96 4.93 -6.71 -10.01
CA ALA A 96 4.80 -7.04 -8.60
C ALA A 96 4.51 -5.79 -7.76
N TRP A 97 3.93 -6.02 -6.59
CA TRP A 97 3.84 -5.05 -5.51
C TRP A 97 3.94 -5.72 -4.16
N GLU A 98 4.35 -4.95 -3.16
CA GLU A 98 4.32 -5.35 -1.76
C GLU A 98 3.93 -4.17 -0.86
N ALA A 99 3.46 -4.47 0.35
CA ALA A 99 3.19 -3.50 1.39
C ALA A 99 3.44 -4.08 2.78
N ARG A 100 3.96 -3.25 3.69
CA ARG A 100 4.14 -3.55 5.10
C ARG A 100 3.30 -2.61 5.94
N ARG A 101 2.76 -3.12 7.05
CA ARG A 101 1.98 -2.31 7.98
C ARG A 101 2.87 -1.22 8.56
N ASP A 102 2.38 0.01 8.58
CA ASP A 102 3.05 1.13 9.23
C ASP A 102 2.70 1.16 10.73
N SER A 103 2.99 0.06 11.41
CA SER A 103 2.69 -0.13 12.83
C SER A 103 3.85 0.24 13.75
N ASP A 104 5.05 0.50 13.21
CA ASP A 104 6.27 0.59 14.02
C ASP A 104 7.09 1.89 13.84
N ASN A 105 6.77 2.79 12.91
CA ASN A 105 7.64 3.95 12.68
C ASN A 105 7.49 5.06 13.70
N LEU A 106 6.33 5.28 14.35
CA LEU A 106 6.23 6.38 15.33
C LEU A 106 7.15 6.20 16.55
N VAL A 107 7.23 4.99 17.10
CA VAL A 107 8.10 4.72 18.27
C VAL A 107 9.56 4.64 17.84
N ILE A 108 9.85 4.03 16.68
CA ILE A 108 11.22 3.92 16.15
C ILE A 108 11.74 5.29 15.71
N ASP A 109 10.93 6.13 15.07
CA ASP A 109 11.30 7.49 14.66
C ASP A 109 11.39 8.44 15.86
N LEU A 110 10.55 8.27 16.88
CA LEU A 110 10.70 8.97 18.16
C LEU A 110 11.99 8.56 18.89
N GLN A 111 12.39 7.29 18.82
CA GLN A 111 13.65 6.82 19.40
C GLN A 111 14.85 7.32 18.60
N LYS A 112 14.78 7.31 17.26
CA LYS A 112 15.83 7.84 16.39
C LYS A 112 16.00 9.36 16.56
N SER A 113 14.92 10.13 16.66
CA SER A 113 14.98 11.58 16.88
C SER A 113 15.60 11.92 18.23
N LYS A 114 15.20 11.23 19.31
CA LYS A 114 15.80 11.38 20.65
C LYS A 114 17.29 11.01 20.69
N ALA A 115 17.70 9.95 19.97
CA ALA A 115 19.10 9.56 19.89
C ALA A 115 19.96 10.60 19.15
N LEU A 116 19.43 11.19 18.07
CA LEU A 116 20.07 12.25 17.30
C LEU A 116 20.24 13.56 18.09
N GLU A 117 19.30 13.88 18.99
CA GLU A 117 19.43 15.04 19.89
C GLU A 117 20.49 14.83 20.97
N THR A 118 20.60 13.60 21.50
CA THR A 118 21.57 13.26 22.55
C THR A 118 23.02 13.29 22.04
N LEU A 119 23.25 12.97 20.76
CA LEU A 119 24.57 13.00 20.13
C LEU A 119 25.06 14.42 19.74
N LYS A 120 24.18 15.42 19.82
CA LYS A 120 24.48 16.83 19.50
C LYS A 120 24.69 17.70 20.76
N SER A 121 24.51 17.13 21.95
CA SER A 121 24.76 17.77 23.25
C SER A 121 26.08 17.31 23.85
#